data_AF-A0A815Y0G4-F1
#
_entry.id   AF-A0A815Y0G4-F1
#
_cell.length_a   1.000
_cell.length_b   1.000
_cell.length_c   1.000
_cell.angle_alpha   90.00
_cell.angle_beta   90.00
_cell.angle_gamma   90.00
#
_symmetry.space_group_name_H-M   'P 1'
#
loop_
_entity.id
_entity.type
_entity.pdbx_description
1 polymer ?
#
loop_
_entity_poly.entity_id
_entity_poly.type
_entity_poly.pdbx_seq_one_letter_code
_entity_poly.pdbx_strand_id
1 'polypeptide(L)' 'LEIRENKLPKSDPDLAVVYHKLAKLYLSTRQYNMAMKNVQQAVEIAQEKLPSNHPHILEYKETFEKIRKEM' A
#
# COMPACT_ATOMS: atom_id res chain seq x y z
N LEU A 1 23.35 -23.02 -12.07
CA LEU A 1 21.91 -23.25 -11.84
C LEU A 1 21.69 -23.26 -10.34
N GLU A 2 21.48 -22.09 -9.74
CA GLU A 2 20.90 -21.99 -8.41
C GLU A 2 19.89 -20.86 -8.50
N ILE A 3 18.66 -21.27 -8.81
CA ILE A 3 17.48 -20.43 -8.79
C ILE A 3 17.42 -19.86 -7.38
N ARG A 4 17.53 -18.53 -7.26
CA ARG A 4 17.30 -17.81 -6.00
C ARG A 4 15.81 -17.90 -5.66
N GLU A 5 15.37 -19.08 -5.28
CA GLU A 5 13.97 -19.40 -4.97
C GLU A 5 13.65 -19.21 -3.48
N ASN A 6 14.54 -18.55 -2.72
CA ASN A 6 14.54 -18.76 -1.27
C ASN A 6 14.14 -17.59 -0.36
N LYS A 7 13.96 -16.34 -0.79
CA LYS A 7 13.49 -15.26 0.10
C LYS A 7 12.88 -14.08 -0.67
N LEU A 8 11.68 -14.21 -1.20
CA LEU A 8 10.81 -13.04 -1.29
C LEU A 8 9.99 -13.08 0.00
N PRO A 9 10.33 -12.27 1.03
CA PRO A 9 9.46 -12.16 2.18
C PRO A 9 8.10 -11.72 1.63
N LYS A 10 7.03 -12.45 1.94
CA LYS A 10 5.65 -12.15 1.49
C LYS A 10 5.11 -10.76 1.94
N SER A 11 5.97 -9.93 2.52
CA SER A 11 5.73 -8.58 3.00
C SER A 11 6.95 -7.73 2.63
N ASP A 12 7.27 -7.68 1.34
CA ASP A 12 8.24 -6.75 0.78
C ASP A 12 7.66 -5.33 0.83
N PRO A 13 8.39 -4.30 1.29
CA PRO A 13 7.99 -2.90 1.11
C PRO A 13 7.48 -2.56 -0.29
N ASP A 14 7.99 -3.23 -1.33
CA ASP A 14 7.53 -3.08 -2.71
C ASP A 14 6.05 -3.47 -2.88
N LEU A 15 5.56 -4.43 -2.10
CA LEU A 15 4.15 -4.83 -2.11
C LEU A 15 3.24 -3.72 -1.57
N ALA A 16 3.69 -2.94 -0.59
CA ALA A 16 2.96 -1.77 -0.10
C ALA A 16 2.78 -0.72 -1.20
N VAL A 17 3.82 -0.50 -2.01
CA VAL A 17 3.77 0.40 -3.17
C VAL A 17 2.75 -0.09 -4.21
N VAL A 18 2.70 -1.40 -4.47
CA VAL A 18 1.72 -1.98 -5.40
C VAL A 18 0.29 -1.78 -4.91
N TYR A 19 0.02 -2.08 -3.63
CA TYR A 19 -1.30 -1.86 -3.04
C TYR A 19 -1.70 -0.39 -3.07
N HIS A 20 -0.78 0.53 -2.78
CA HIS A 20 -1.05 1.96 -2.88
C HIS A 20 -1.39 2.41 -4.30
N LYS A 21 -0.66 1.92 -5.31
CA LYS A 21 -0.98 2.19 -6.72
C LYS A 21 -2.36 1.68 -7.10
N LEU A 22 -2.73 0.47 -6.68
CA LEU A 22 -4.08 -0.07 -6.86
C LEU A 22 -5.12 0.80 -6.18
N ALA A 23 -4.85 1.30 -4.97
CA ALA A 23 -5.75 2.20 -4.28
C ALA A 23 -5.99 3.50 -5.06
N LYS A 24 -4.94 4.11 -5.62
CA LYS A 24 -5.06 5.30 -6.47
C LYS A 24 -5.83 5.00 -7.76
N LEU A 25 -5.61 3.84 -8.37
CA LEU A 25 -6.37 3.41 -9.54
C LEU A 25 -7.87 3.27 -9.21
N TYR A 26 -8.21 2.57 -8.14
CA TYR A 26 -9.59 2.41 -7.72
C TYR A 26 -10.24 3.73 -7.28
N LEU A 27 -9.47 4.64 -6.68
CA LEU A 27 -9.92 6.00 -6.39
C LEU A 27 -10.29 6.74 -7.69
N SER A 28 -9.45 6.66 -8.72
CA SER A 28 -9.73 7.27 -10.03
C SER A 28 -10.96 6.69 -10.73
N THR A 29 -11.30 5.43 -10.45
CA THR A 29 -12.50 4.76 -10.99
C THR A 29 -13.71 4.83 -10.04
N ARG A 30 -13.65 5.65 -8.98
CA ARG A 30 -14.68 5.83 -7.93
C ARG A 30 -15.08 4.54 -7.21
N GLN A 31 -14.20 3.54 -7.21
CA GLN A 31 -14.37 2.28 -6.51
C GLN A 31 -13.83 2.38 -5.08
N TYR A 32 -14.44 3.24 -4.26
CA TYR A 32 -13.89 3.65 -2.96
C TYR A 32 -13.69 2.48 -1.98
N ASN A 33 -14.57 1.48 -1.98
CA ASN A 33 -14.41 0.29 -1.12
C ASN A 33 -13.15 -0.50 -1.46
N MET A 34 -12.85 -0.67 -2.76
CA MET A 34 -11.63 -1.33 -3.21
C MET A 34 -10.41 -0.45 -2.97
N ALA A 35 -10.52 0.87 -3.21
CA ALA A 35 -9.46 1.81 -2.90
C ALA A 35 -9.07 1.75 -1.42
N MET A 36 -10.07 1.79 -0.53
CA MET A 36 -9.90 1.74 0.93
C MET A 36 -9.21 0.45 1.37
N LYS A 37 -9.67 -0.71 0.88
CA LYS A 37 -9.06 -2.00 1.19
C LYS A 37 -7.58 -2.03 0.78
N ASN A 38 -7.26 -1.54 -0.41
CA ASN A 38 -5.89 -1.56 -0.92
C ASN A 38 -4.97 -0.59 -0.16
N VAL A 39 -5.40 0.65 0.11
CA VAL A 39 -4.55 1.60 0.86
C VAL A 39 -4.34 1.15 2.30
N GLN A 40 -5.32 0.49 2.92
CA GLN A 40 -5.19 -0.08 4.27
C GLN A 40 -4.09 -1.16 4.31
N GLN A 41 -4.07 -2.06 3.31
CA GLN A 41 -3.00 -3.07 3.19
C GLN A 41 -1.62 -2.43 2.98
N ALA A 42 -1.54 -1.35 2.17
CA ALA A 42 -0.30 -0.61 1.99
C ALA A 42 0.21 0.00 3.32
N VAL A 43 -0.69 0.59 4.12
CA VAL A 43 -0.36 1.16 5.43
C VAL A 43 0.12 0.09 6.41
N GLU A 44 -0.57 -1.06 6.49
CA GLU A 44 -0.21 -2.16 7.39
C GLU A 44 1.19 -2.71 7.10
N ILE A 45 1.48 -3.03 5.83
CA ILE A 45 2.80 -3.52 5.41
C ILE A 45 3.87 -2.46 5.68
N ALA A 46 3.60 -1.19 5.37
CA ALA A 46 4.54 -0.11 5.61
C ALA A 46 4.84 0.09 7.10
N GLN A 47 3.84 0.00 7.98
CA GLN A 47 4.03 0.13 9.43
C GLN A 47 4.80 -1.05 10.02
N GLU A 48 4.60 -2.27 9.49
CA GLU A 48 5.30 -3.46 9.98
C GLU A 48 6.76 -3.52 9.49
N LYS A 49 7.04 -3.02 8.28
CA LYS A 49 8.32 -3.26 7.58
C LYS A 49 9.20 -2.03 7.45
N LEU A 50 8.64 -0.83 7.45
CA LEU A 50 9.38 0.41 7.31
C LEU A 50 9.54 1.09 8.67
N PRO A 51 10.66 1.81 8.89
CA PRO A 51 10.78 2.69 10.05
C PRO A 51 9.64 3.71 10.08
N SER A 52 9.19 4.10 11.28
CA SER A 52 8.04 5.00 11.47
C SER A 52 8.15 6.34 10.74
N ASN A 53 9.37 6.79 10.45
CA ASN A 53 9.67 8.05 9.75
C ASN A 53 9.78 7.88 8.22
N HIS A 54 9.46 6.71 7.68
CA HIS A 54 9.58 6.48 6.24
C HIS A 54 8.52 7.29 5.46
N PRO A 55 8.89 8.02 4.40
CA PRO A 55 7.97 8.90 3.67
C PRO A 55 6.74 8.18 3.10
N HIS A 56 6.89 6.92 2.65
CA HIS A 56 5.76 6.10 2.19
C HIS A 56 4.62 5.94 3.21
N ILE A 57 4.91 5.90 4.52
CA ILE A 57 3.85 5.78 5.54
C ILE A 57 2.95 7.02 5.52
N LEU A 58 3.54 8.22 5.32
CA LEU A 58 2.79 9.46 5.21
C LEU A 58 1.95 9.49 3.94
N GLU A 59 2.55 9.14 2.79
CA GLU A 59 1.84 9.13 1.50
C GLU A 59 0.63 8.19 1.49
N TYR A 60 0.76 7.01 2.10
CA TYR A 60 -0.34 6.04 2.19
C TYR A 60 -1.46 6.55 3.10
N LYS A 61 -1.11 7.17 4.23
CA LYS A 61 -2.09 7.80 5.13
C LYS A 61 -2.81 8.98 4.48
N GLU A 62 -2.11 9.83 3.73
CA GLU A 62 -2.73 10.92 2.97
C GLU A 62 -3.73 10.38 1.94
N THR A 63 -3.36 9.29 1.25
CA THR A 63 -4.24 8.64 0.28
C THR A 63 -5.46 8.02 0.96
N PHE A 64 -5.29 7.43 2.14
CA PHE A 64 -6.38 6.92 2.97
C PHE A 64 -7.37 8.03 3.34
N GLU A 65 -6.88 9.16 3.84
CA GLU A 65 -7.72 10.31 4.18
C GLU A 65 -8.41 10.90 2.96
N LYS A 66 -7.75 10.91 1.79
CA LYS A 66 -8.36 11.34 0.54
C LYS A 66 -9.54 10.43 0.15
N ILE A 67 -9.35 9.11 0.16
CA ILE A 67 -10.42 8.15 -0.13
C ILE A 67 -11.59 8.34 0.84
N ARG A 68 -11.31 8.57 2.13
CA ARG A 68 -12.35 8.80 3.15
C ARG A 68 -13.17 10.07 2.92
N LYS A 69 -12.58 11.12 2.33
CA LYS A 69 -13.26 12.38 1.99
C LYS A 69 -14.11 12.29 0.73
N GLU A 70 -13.76 11.39 -0.19
CA GLU A 70 -14.45 11.23 -1.49
C GLU A 70 -15.54 10.14 -1.47
N MET A 71 -15.60 9.34 -0.39
CA MET A 71 -16.63 8.32 -0.12
C MET A 71 -17.99 8.91 0.24
#